data_AF-A0A388QB40-F1
#
_entry.id   AF-A0A388QB40-F1
#
_cell.length_a   1.000
_cell.length_b   1.000
_cell.length_c   1.000
_cell.angle_alpha   90.00
_cell.angle_beta   90.00
_cell.angle_gamma   90.00
#
_symmetry.space_group_name_H-M   'P 1'
#
loop_
_entity.id
_entity.type
_entity.pdbx_description
1 polymer ?
#
loop_
_entity_poly.entity_id
_entity_poly.type
_entity_poly.pdbx_seq_one_letter_code
_entity_poly.pdbx_strand_id
1 'polypeptide(L)'
;MNFSCDIFNGDMFPRADLVLERQLRIINFLETCGASVVIKLFKGSLKNRPWNENMFGSFHAIKNLRHCAVNDELTLDEALLHYHPKLVILENLGTPLSDSVFHDVEIILFSDPFRFKPHVRTLVEKRVHLADTFEDFMKLILCFLKGDLPTLRNSEFYETHICPPGNVFDRVLEQLR
;
A
#
# COMPACT_ATOMS: atom_id res chain seq x y z
N MET A 1 -21.55 -12.96 -6.68
CA MET A 1 -20.50 -12.66 -5.67
C MET A 1 -19.20 -12.85 -6.43
N ASN A 2 -18.56 -11.76 -6.88
CA ASN A 2 -17.39 -11.84 -7.76
C ASN A 2 -16.17 -11.39 -6.96
N PHE A 3 -15.48 -12.35 -6.36
CA PHE A 3 -14.14 -12.18 -5.82
C PHE A 3 -13.18 -12.78 -6.85
N SER A 4 -12.09 -12.09 -7.19
CA SER A 4 -10.95 -12.73 -7.86
C SER A 4 -9.84 -12.93 -6.84
N CYS A 5 -9.11 -14.04 -6.96
CA CYS A 5 -8.07 -14.45 -6.02
C CYS A 5 -6.71 -14.45 -6.73
N ASP A 6 -5.67 -13.98 -6.04
CA ASP A 6 -4.46 -14.74 -5.67
C ASP A 6 -3.09 -14.13 -6.00
N ILE A 7 -2.08 -14.52 -5.19
CA ILE A 7 -0.89 -15.16 -5.76
C ILE A 7 -0.36 -16.38 -4.97
N PHE A 8 -0.81 -16.66 -3.72
CA PHE A 8 -0.49 -17.93 -3.05
C PHE A 8 -1.57 -18.63 -2.20
N ASN A 9 -2.80 -18.13 -1.97
CA ASN A 9 -4.02 -18.90 -1.60
C ASN A 9 -5.31 -18.07 -1.32
N GLY A 10 -5.56 -16.92 -1.96
CA GLY A 10 -6.87 -16.24 -1.86
C GLY A 10 -6.89 -14.89 -1.16
N ASP A 11 -6.36 -13.88 -1.86
CA ASP A 11 -6.74 -12.50 -1.58
C ASP A 11 -8.22 -12.30 -1.94
N MET A 12 -9.03 -11.97 -0.93
CA MET A 12 -10.35 -11.42 -1.18
C MET A 12 -10.17 -9.95 -1.53
N PHE A 13 -10.27 -9.59 -2.80
CA PHE A 13 -10.40 -8.17 -3.13
C PHE A 13 -11.75 -7.67 -2.62
N PRO A 14 -11.78 -6.68 -1.70
CA PRO A 14 -13.03 -6.06 -1.30
C PRO A 14 -13.73 -5.46 -2.54
N ARG A 15 -15.05 -5.30 -2.47
CA ARG A 15 -15.79 -4.72 -3.60
C ARG A 15 -15.19 -3.34 -3.92
N ALA A 16 -15.00 -3.08 -5.23
CA ALA A 16 -14.33 -1.88 -5.72
C ALA A 16 -14.97 -0.58 -5.21
N ASP A 17 -16.29 -0.56 -4.99
CA ASP A 17 -17.02 0.59 -4.46
C ASP A 17 -16.66 0.91 -3.00
N LEU A 18 -16.48 -0.10 -2.15
CA LEU A 18 -16.08 0.09 -0.75
C LEU A 18 -14.65 0.61 -0.63
N VAL A 19 -13.75 0.08 -1.46
CA VAL A 19 -12.35 0.55 -1.55
C VAL A 19 -12.34 2.02 -1.97
N LEU A 20 -13.10 2.35 -3.01
CA LEU A 20 -13.17 3.69 -3.54
C LEU A 20 -13.71 4.70 -2.50
N GLU A 21 -14.81 4.38 -1.83
CA GLU A 21 -15.37 5.24 -0.78
C GLU A 21 -14.34 5.50 0.33
N ARG A 22 -13.65 4.46 0.78
CA ARG A 22 -12.63 4.55 1.82
C ARG A 22 -11.45 5.41 1.38
N GLN A 23 -10.91 5.19 0.18
CA GLN A 23 -9.84 6.00 -0.39
C GLN A 23 -10.23 7.49 -0.45
N LEU A 24 -11.45 7.80 -0.89
CA LEU A 24 -11.94 9.18 -0.93
C LEU A 24 -12.03 9.80 0.46
N ARG A 25 -12.52 9.07 1.46
CA ARG A 25 -12.57 9.56 2.85
C ARG A 25 -11.17 9.86 3.39
N ILE A 26 -10.20 8.99 3.13
CA ILE A 26 -8.80 9.16 3.55
C ILE A 26 -8.19 10.40 2.88
N ILE A 27 -8.31 10.49 1.55
CA ILE A 27 -7.71 11.58 0.77
C ILE A 27 -8.32 12.92 1.18
N ASN A 28 -9.64 13.01 1.32
CA ASN A 28 -10.31 14.24 1.77
C ASN A 28 -9.84 14.64 3.16
N PHE A 29 -9.68 13.69 4.08
CA PHE A 29 -9.17 13.99 5.41
C PHE A 29 -7.73 14.53 5.36
N LEU A 30 -6.83 13.88 4.62
CA LEU A 30 -5.45 14.33 4.45
C LEU A 30 -5.37 15.73 3.81
N GLU A 31 -6.24 16.00 2.83
CA GLU A 31 -6.39 17.33 2.23
C GLU A 31 -6.80 18.38 3.27
N THR A 32 -7.76 18.08 4.16
CA THR A 32 -8.14 19.01 5.23
C THR A 32 -7.03 19.27 6.25
N CYS A 33 -6.11 18.32 6.40
CA CYS A 33 -4.92 18.49 7.24
C CYS A 33 -3.79 19.25 6.52
N GLY A 34 -3.96 19.61 5.24
CA GLY A 34 -2.94 20.28 4.43
C GLY A 34 -1.77 19.37 4.06
N ALA A 35 -1.93 18.05 4.16
CA ALA A 35 -0.89 17.11 3.78
C ALA A 35 -0.73 17.07 2.26
N SER A 36 0.52 17.11 1.79
CA SER A 36 0.82 16.86 0.37
C SER A 36 0.72 15.36 0.10
N VAL A 37 -0.20 14.97 -0.77
CA VAL A 37 -0.52 13.57 -1.08
C VAL A 37 -0.20 13.27 -2.54
N VAL A 38 0.51 12.18 -2.80
CA VAL A 38 0.67 11.64 -4.15
C VAL A 38 -0.12 10.35 -4.25
N ILE A 39 -1.09 10.33 -5.16
CA ILE A 39 -1.90 9.16 -5.48
C ILE A 39 -1.18 8.42 -6.59
N LYS A 40 -0.57 7.29 -6.23
CA LYS A 40 0.17 6.44 -7.15
C LYS A 40 -0.77 5.49 -7.87
N LEU A 41 -0.83 5.59 -9.20
CA LEU A 41 -1.51 4.63 -10.06
C LEU A 41 -0.53 3.64 -10.68
N PHE A 42 -1.05 2.57 -11.29
CA PHE A 42 -0.19 1.69 -12.10
C PHE A 42 0.46 2.45 -13.24
N LYS A 43 1.71 2.11 -13.57
CA LYS A 43 2.47 2.82 -14.59
C LYS A 43 1.76 2.79 -15.95
N GLY A 44 1.49 3.94 -16.53
CA GLY A 44 0.82 4.13 -17.81
C GLY A 44 -0.69 3.85 -17.78
N SER A 45 -1.31 3.71 -16.62
CA SER A 45 -2.74 3.43 -16.53
C SER A 45 -3.58 4.54 -17.15
N LEU A 46 -3.15 5.82 -17.11
CA LEU A 46 -3.93 6.94 -17.67
C LEU A 46 -3.94 6.99 -19.20
N LYS A 47 -3.10 6.21 -19.89
CA LYS A 47 -3.04 6.18 -21.37
C LYS A 47 -4.32 5.63 -22.02
N ASN A 48 -5.12 4.86 -21.29
CA ASN A 48 -6.34 4.21 -21.80
C ASN A 48 -7.62 4.90 -21.28
N ARG A 49 -7.85 6.16 -21.69
CA ARG A 49 -8.91 7.06 -21.15
C ARG A 49 -10.30 6.44 -20.94
N PRO A 50 -10.90 5.67 -21.87
CA PRO A 50 -12.26 5.15 -21.70
C PRO A 50 -12.41 4.12 -20.55
N TRP A 51 -11.33 3.40 -20.23
CA TRP A 51 -11.31 2.45 -19.12
C TRP A 51 -11.21 3.18 -17.77
N ASN A 52 -10.56 4.35 -17.75
CA ASN A 52 -10.23 5.08 -16.54
C ASN A 52 -11.37 5.91 -15.95
N GLU A 53 -12.18 6.56 -16.81
CA GLU A 53 -13.35 7.33 -16.37
C GLU A 53 -14.40 6.45 -15.66
N ASN A 54 -14.43 5.16 -16.02
CA ASN A 54 -15.36 4.18 -15.44
C ASN A 54 -14.79 3.42 -14.24
N MET A 55 -13.47 3.19 -14.18
CA MET A 55 -12.83 2.42 -13.09
C MET A 55 -12.31 3.29 -11.94
N PHE A 56 -11.95 4.55 -12.20
CA PHE A 56 -11.38 5.45 -11.19
C PHE A 56 -12.34 6.60 -10.89
N GLY A 57 -13.50 6.29 -10.28
CA GLY A 57 -14.42 7.31 -9.78
C GLY A 57 -13.74 8.31 -8.82
N SER A 58 -12.67 7.90 -8.16
CA SER A 58 -11.85 8.78 -7.32
C SER A 58 -11.07 9.82 -8.12
N PHE A 59 -10.67 9.52 -9.35
CA PHE A 59 -9.89 10.44 -10.19
C PHE A 59 -10.61 11.78 -10.40
N HIS A 60 -11.92 11.76 -10.58
CA HIS A 60 -12.70 12.98 -10.71
C HIS A 60 -12.88 13.75 -9.39
N ALA A 61 -12.88 13.06 -8.26
CA ALA A 61 -12.95 13.70 -6.95
C ALA A 61 -11.60 14.33 -6.55
N ILE A 62 -10.49 13.68 -6.90
CA ILE A 62 -9.14 14.11 -6.50
C ILE A 62 -8.58 15.25 -7.36
N LYS A 63 -9.05 15.42 -8.60
CA LYS A 63 -8.55 16.47 -9.52
C LYS A 63 -8.72 17.91 -9.01
N ASN A 64 -9.65 18.11 -8.08
CA ASN A 64 -9.99 19.42 -7.52
C ASN A 64 -9.31 19.67 -6.16
N LEU A 65 -8.59 18.70 -5.62
CA LEU A 65 -7.90 18.81 -4.34
C LEU A 65 -6.58 19.56 -4.55
N ARG A 66 -6.26 20.48 -3.65
CA ARG A 66 -5.15 21.44 -3.82
C ARG A 66 -3.81 20.83 -3.44
N HIS A 67 -3.80 19.89 -2.50
CA HIS A 67 -2.58 19.27 -1.99
C HIS A 67 -2.40 17.83 -2.50
N CYS A 68 -3.21 17.40 -3.47
CA CYS A 68 -3.12 16.07 -4.06
C CYS A 68 -2.57 16.13 -5.49
N ALA A 69 -1.62 15.23 -5.79
CA ALA A 69 -1.14 14.96 -7.14
C ALA A 69 -1.44 13.52 -7.54
N VAL A 70 -1.60 13.26 -8.84
CA VAL A 70 -1.74 11.91 -9.39
C VAL A 70 -0.49 11.58 -10.20
N ASN A 71 0.11 10.41 -9.97
CA ASN A 71 1.27 9.94 -10.73
C ASN A 71 1.03 8.54 -11.28
N ASP A 72 1.03 8.41 -12.60
CA ASP A 72 1.06 7.14 -13.33
C ASP A 72 2.32 6.98 -14.21
N GLU A 73 3.26 7.91 -14.15
CA GLU A 73 4.45 7.88 -15.01
C GLU A 73 5.56 6.99 -14.44
N LEU A 74 5.65 6.89 -13.12
CA LEU A 74 6.66 6.12 -12.40
C LEU A 74 6.11 4.75 -12.01
N THR A 75 6.98 3.78 -11.71
CA THR A 75 6.63 2.63 -10.87
C THR A 75 6.50 3.07 -9.41
N LEU A 76 6.03 2.21 -8.51
CA LEU A 76 5.97 2.57 -7.09
C LEU A 76 7.38 2.81 -6.53
N ASP A 77 8.32 1.90 -6.78
CA ASP A 77 9.72 2.04 -6.36
C ASP A 77 10.36 3.36 -6.87
N GLU A 78 10.22 3.65 -8.17
CA GLU A 78 10.68 4.92 -8.75
C GLU A 78 10.03 6.15 -8.06
N ALA A 79 8.75 6.06 -7.70
CA ALA A 79 8.04 7.13 -7.02
C ALA A 79 8.49 7.32 -5.57
N LEU A 80 8.77 6.23 -4.84
CA LEU A 80 9.30 6.30 -3.48
C LEU A 80 10.67 6.99 -3.45
N LEU A 81 11.53 6.68 -4.42
CA LEU A 81 12.82 7.33 -4.60
C LEU A 81 12.70 8.79 -5.07
N HIS A 82 11.71 9.11 -5.90
CA HIS A 82 11.55 10.45 -6.45
C HIS A 82 10.92 11.43 -5.45
N TYR A 83 9.85 11.01 -4.76
CA TYR A 83 9.08 11.89 -3.87
C TYR A 83 9.58 11.86 -2.42
N HIS A 84 10.38 10.85 -2.03
CA HIS A 84 10.81 10.63 -0.65
C HIS A 84 9.67 10.79 0.38
N PRO A 85 8.56 10.06 0.21
CA PRO A 85 7.42 10.21 1.11
C PRO A 85 7.81 9.80 2.52
N LYS A 86 7.23 10.48 3.53
CA LYS A 86 7.40 10.12 4.95
C LYS A 86 6.48 8.97 5.38
N LEU A 87 5.38 8.77 4.67
CA LEU A 87 4.38 7.74 4.91
C LEU A 87 3.88 7.19 3.58
N VAL A 88 3.77 5.87 3.50
CA VAL A 88 3.05 5.16 2.45
C VAL A 88 1.79 4.55 3.06
N ILE A 89 0.68 4.74 2.37
CA ILE A 89 -0.62 4.20 2.74
C ILE A 89 -0.99 3.10 1.74
N LEU A 90 -1.23 1.89 2.26
CA LEU A 90 -1.53 0.71 1.46
C LEU A 90 -2.89 0.12 1.83
N GLU A 91 -3.55 -0.47 0.83
CA GLU A 91 -4.80 -1.24 0.99
C GLU A 91 -4.69 -2.62 0.32
N ASN A 92 -3.48 -3.04 -0.04
CA ASN A 92 -3.19 -4.31 -0.71
C ASN A 92 -1.86 -4.87 -0.17
N LEU A 93 -1.82 -6.19 0.05
CA LEU A 93 -0.66 -6.94 0.55
C LEU A 93 0.34 -7.37 -0.52
N GLY A 94 0.03 -7.17 -1.81
CA GLY A 94 0.86 -7.61 -2.92
C GLY A 94 2.13 -6.78 -3.12
N THR A 95 2.50 -6.62 -4.39
CA THR A 95 3.72 -5.88 -4.81
C THR A 95 3.90 -4.50 -4.13
N PRO A 96 2.85 -3.70 -3.87
CA PRO A 96 3.04 -2.42 -3.20
C PRO A 96 3.68 -2.53 -1.81
N LEU A 97 3.34 -3.58 -1.06
CA LEU A 97 3.94 -3.82 0.25
C LEU A 97 5.42 -4.22 0.10
N SER A 98 5.71 -5.17 -0.80
CA SER A 98 7.10 -5.60 -1.01
C SER A 98 7.98 -4.45 -1.48
N ASP A 99 7.51 -3.59 -2.38
CA ASP A 99 8.29 -2.46 -2.86
C ASP A 99 8.56 -1.46 -1.73
N SER A 100 7.56 -1.21 -0.88
CA SER A 100 7.66 -0.17 0.16
C SER A 100 8.54 -0.55 1.33
N VAL A 101 8.65 -1.84 1.69
CA VAL A 101 9.36 -2.26 2.92
C VAL A 101 10.87 -1.95 2.91
N PHE A 102 11.50 -1.76 1.74
CA PHE A 102 12.93 -1.39 1.64
C PHE A 102 13.24 0.08 1.85
N HIS A 103 12.25 0.93 1.68
CA HIS A 103 12.47 2.37 1.75
C HIS A 103 12.43 2.85 3.18
N ASP A 104 13.16 3.93 3.48
CA ASP A 104 13.08 4.60 4.79
C ASP A 104 11.79 5.41 4.88
N VAL A 105 10.68 4.71 5.09
CA VAL A 105 9.33 5.27 5.09
C VAL A 105 8.45 4.55 6.11
N GLU A 106 7.54 5.28 6.75
CA GLU A 106 6.48 4.63 7.54
C GLU A 106 5.46 3.98 6.61
N ILE A 107 4.89 2.84 7.01
CA ILE A 107 3.90 2.13 6.22
C ILE A 107 2.67 1.90 7.10
N ILE A 108 1.52 2.43 6.67
CA ILE A 108 0.23 2.07 7.23
C ILE A 108 -0.48 1.21 6.20
N LEU A 109 -0.95 0.05 6.63
CA LEU A 109 -1.65 -0.91 5.79
C LEU A 109 -3.02 -1.23 6.37
N PHE A 110 -4.05 -1.02 5.56
CA PHE A 110 -5.39 -1.49 5.88
C PHE A 110 -5.44 -3.01 5.73
N SER A 111 -5.57 -3.74 6.84
CA SER A 111 -5.46 -5.19 6.87
C SER A 111 -6.76 -5.91 6.55
N ASP A 112 -7.94 -5.32 6.71
CA ASP A 112 -9.22 -5.97 6.37
C ASP A 112 -9.54 -5.82 4.85
N PRO A 113 -9.86 -6.90 4.12
CA PRO A 113 -10.31 -8.22 4.58
C PRO A 113 -9.24 -9.31 4.65
N PHE A 114 -7.95 -8.94 4.59
CA PHE A 114 -6.86 -9.90 4.60
C PHE A 114 -6.71 -10.57 5.98
N ARG A 115 -6.56 -11.89 5.98
CA ARG A 115 -6.33 -12.68 7.18
C ARG A 115 -4.92 -13.24 7.21
N PHE A 116 -4.07 -12.62 8.01
CA PHE A 116 -2.72 -13.11 8.26
C PHE A 116 -2.75 -14.34 9.17
N LYS A 117 -1.86 -15.31 8.91
CA LYS A 117 -1.51 -16.31 9.93
C LYS A 117 -0.84 -15.57 11.11
N PRO A 118 -1.06 -15.98 12.37
CA PRO A 118 -0.55 -15.24 13.54
C PRO A 118 0.95 -14.93 13.50
N HIS A 119 1.80 -15.91 13.13
CA HIS A 119 3.24 -15.69 13.02
C HIS A 119 3.63 -14.70 11.92
N VAL A 120 2.92 -14.70 10.79
CA VAL A 120 3.15 -13.75 9.69
C VAL A 120 2.76 -12.34 10.14
N ARG A 121 1.61 -12.20 10.82
CA ARG A 121 1.15 -10.92 11.35
C ARG A 121 2.20 -10.29 12.26
N THR A 122 2.72 -11.07 13.21
CA THR A 122 3.77 -10.61 14.12
C THR A 122 5.02 -10.13 13.39
N LEU A 123 5.41 -10.77 12.29
CA LEU A 123 6.56 -10.32 11.48
C LEU A 123 6.25 -9.02 10.72
N VAL A 124 5.06 -8.93 10.11
CA VAL A 124 4.62 -7.73 9.37
C VAL A 124 4.52 -6.51 10.30
N GLU A 125 3.97 -6.68 11.50
CA GLU A 125 3.81 -5.62 12.50
C GLU A 125 5.14 -5.04 13.00
N LYS A 126 6.28 -5.70 12.77
CA LYS A 126 7.60 -5.14 13.08
C LYS A 126 8.04 -4.05 12.08
N ARG A 127 7.42 -3.98 10.90
CA ARG A 127 7.75 -3.03 9.82
C ARG A 127 6.58 -2.13 9.40
N VAL A 128 5.35 -2.62 9.60
CA VAL A 128 4.13 -2.01 9.06
C VAL A 128 3.12 -1.82 10.18
N HIS A 129 2.51 -0.63 10.23
CA HIS A 129 1.38 -0.37 11.10
C HIS A 129 0.11 -0.93 10.47
N LEU A 130 -0.44 -2.00 11.05
CA LEU A 130 -1.69 -2.60 10.57
C LEU A 130 -2.91 -1.89 11.15
N ALA A 131 -3.93 -1.69 10.32
CA ALA A 131 -5.24 -1.20 10.73
C ALA A 131 -6.33 -2.15 10.25
N ASP A 132 -6.98 -2.82 11.20
CA ASP A 132 -8.06 -3.77 10.91
C ASP A 132 -9.40 -3.06 10.64
N THR A 133 -9.53 -1.81 11.08
CA THR A 133 -10.74 -0.99 10.89
C THR A 133 -10.40 0.38 10.33
N PHE A 134 -11.41 1.06 9.79
CA PHE A 134 -11.26 2.45 9.34
C PHE A 134 -10.92 3.37 10.50
N GLU A 135 -11.51 3.16 11.67
CA GLU A 135 -11.24 3.94 12.87
C GLU A 135 -9.79 3.81 13.32
N ASP A 136 -9.22 2.60 13.28
CA ASP A 136 -7.81 2.36 13.63
C ASP A 136 -6.89 3.01 12.61
N PHE A 137 -7.23 2.91 11.33
CA PHE A 137 -6.48 3.55 10.26
C PHE A 137 -6.41 5.07 10.44
N MET A 138 -7.55 5.71 10.76
CA MET A 138 -7.60 7.15 11.00
C MET A 138 -6.80 7.57 12.24
N LYS A 139 -6.81 6.75 13.30
CA LYS A 139 -5.96 6.99 14.49
C LYS A 139 -4.48 6.96 14.13
N LEU A 140 -4.04 5.98 13.34
CA LEU A 140 -2.64 5.91 12.91
C LEU A 140 -2.22 7.12 12.07
N ILE A 141 -3.06 7.57 11.14
CA ILE A 141 -2.80 8.80 10.38
C ILE A 141 -2.69 10.01 11.31
N LEU A 142 -3.59 10.14 12.28
CA LEU A 142 -3.53 11.23 13.26
C LEU A 142 -2.25 11.19 14.11
N CYS A 143 -1.82 10.01 14.56
CA CYS A 143 -0.54 9.85 15.26
C CYS A 143 0.62 10.27 14.36
N PHE A 144 0.61 9.87 13.08
CA PHE A 144 1.65 10.26 12.13
C PHE A 144 1.72 11.78 11.94
N LEU A 145 0.58 12.43 11.72
CA LEU A 145 0.50 13.89 11.53
C LEU A 145 0.98 14.67 12.76
N LYS A 146 0.84 14.10 13.96
CA LYS A 146 1.34 14.68 15.21
C LYS A 146 2.82 14.36 15.50
N GLY A 147 3.43 13.45 14.76
CA GLY A 147 4.78 12.96 15.02
C GLY A 147 4.86 11.91 16.13
N ASP A 148 3.72 11.34 16.54
CA ASP A 148 3.61 10.35 17.62
C ASP A 148 3.59 8.90 17.10
N LEU A 149 3.59 8.70 15.77
CA LEU A 149 3.60 7.35 15.19
C LEU A 149 4.96 6.69 15.42
N PRO A 150 5.03 5.50 16.06
CA PRO A 150 6.29 4.81 16.27
C PRO A 150 6.99 4.47 14.94
N THR A 151 8.30 4.66 14.90
CA THR A 151 9.11 4.30 13.74
C THR A 151 9.36 2.79 13.71
N LEU A 152 8.97 2.13 12.62
CA LEU A 152 9.17 0.69 12.40
C LEU A 152 10.17 0.44 11.26
N ARG A 153 11.30 -0.21 11.54
CA ARG A 153 12.40 -0.43 10.55
C ARG A 153 12.95 -1.85 10.50
N ASN A 154 12.21 -2.82 11.02
CA ASN A 154 12.67 -4.21 11.02
C ASN A 154 12.52 -4.86 9.63
N SER A 155 13.56 -5.57 9.18
CA SER A 155 13.60 -6.24 7.87
C SER A 155 13.34 -7.76 7.94
N GLU A 156 13.05 -8.31 9.12
CA GLU A 156 12.96 -9.77 9.36
C GLU A 156 11.85 -10.42 8.51
N PHE A 157 10.71 -9.76 8.35
CA PHE A 157 9.64 -10.24 7.47
C PHE A 157 10.14 -10.42 6.04
N TYR A 158 10.86 -9.43 5.52
CA TYR A 158 11.42 -9.47 4.17
C TYR A 158 12.46 -10.58 4.03
N GLU A 159 13.42 -10.62 4.95
CA GLU A 159 14.51 -11.59 4.97
C GLU A 159 14.02 -13.02 5.25
N THR A 160 12.79 -13.21 5.74
CA THR A 160 12.24 -14.55 5.96
C THR A 160 11.37 -14.99 4.81
N HIS A 161 10.57 -14.09 4.22
CA HIS A 161 9.46 -14.46 3.34
C HIS A 161 9.50 -13.90 1.93
N ILE A 162 10.27 -12.84 1.66
CA ILE A 162 10.31 -12.20 0.34
C ILE A 162 11.65 -12.46 -0.34
N CYS A 163 12.77 -12.12 0.31
CA CYS A 163 14.10 -12.38 -0.24
C CYS A 163 15.01 -12.91 0.88
N PRO A 164 14.97 -14.22 1.15
CA PRO A 164 15.76 -14.75 2.24
C PRO A 164 17.25 -14.69 1.91
N PRO A 165 18.13 -14.50 2.90
CA PRO A 165 19.57 -14.41 2.68
C PRO A 165 20.10 -15.67 1.98
N GLY A 166 21.13 -15.49 1.12
CA GLY A 166 21.75 -16.55 0.32
C GLY A 166 21.58 -16.36 -1.19
N ASN A 167 22.34 -17.11 -1.97
CA ASN A 167 22.27 -17.03 -3.43
C ASN A 167 20.94 -17.58 -3.93
N VAL A 168 20.13 -16.72 -4.57
CA VAL A 168 18.83 -17.10 -5.14
C VAL A 168 19.00 -18.19 -6.21
N PHE A 169 20.08 -18.12 -6.99
CA PHE A 169 20.36 -19.12 -8.03
C PHE A 169 20.61 -20.51 -7.45
N ASP A 170 21.36 -20.61 -6.36
CA ASP A 170 21.68 -21.92 -5.76
C ASP A 170 20.41 -22.62 -5.25
N ARG A 171 19.47 -21.86 -4.67
CA ARG A 171 18.18 -22.39 -4.21
C ARG A 171 17.24 -22.81 -5.35
N VAL A 172 17.21 -22.05 -6.44
CA VAL A 172 16.45 -22.43 -7.64
C VAL A 172 17.02 -23.70 -8.26
N LEU A 173 18.36 -23.82 -8.30
CA LEU A 173 19.03 -25.01 -8.81
C LEU A 173 18.80 -26.25 -7.93
N GLU A 174 18.67 -26.09 -6.61
CA GLU A 174 18.33 -27.20 -5.70
C GLU A 174 16.90 -27.72 -5.89
N GLN A 175 15.94 -26.86 -6.25
CA GLN A 175 14.55 -27.28 -6.51
C GLN A 175 14.35 -27.95 -7.88
N LEU A 176 15.32 -27.79 -8.79
CA LEU A 176 15.31 -28.40 -10.12
C LEU A 176 16.03 -29.77 -10.16
N ARG A 177 16.58 -30.22 -9.03
CA ARG A 177 17.21 -31.54 -8.86
C ARG A 177 16.26 -32.52 -8.19
#